data_AF-A0A8T7HA21-F1
#
_entry.id   AF-A0A8T7HA21-F1
#
_cell.length_a   1.000
_cell.length_b   1.000
_cell.length_c   1.000
_cell.angle_alpha   90.00
_cell.angle_beta   90.00
_cell.angle_gamma   90.00
#
_symmetry.space_group_name_H-M   'P 1'
#
loop_
_entity.id
_entity.type
_entity.pdbx_description
1 polymer ?
#
loop_
_entity_poly.entity_id
_entity_poly.type
_entity_poly.pdbx_seq_one_letter_code
_entity_poly.pdbx_strand_id
1 'polypeptide(L)'
;MTNTERPKWVKDKTLAEDFEVINCKPYNDYKDHKNDDSCYVLIKVDFEFYEIQVAISNYEHKILKVFKGKRPQDIYTAIFEYEKEHNLNWFSEKQHIAYLGKELKKAEIALALGNNGYFQE
;
A
#
# COMPACT_ATOMS: atom_id res chain seq x y z
N MET A 1 27.06 -3.77 -7.35
CA MET A 1 27.50 -4.50 -8.55
C MET A 1 26.25 -4.88 -9.33
N THR A 2 26.13 -4.40 -10.56
CA THR A 2 25.02 -4.71 -11.46
C THR A 2 25.34 -6.04 -12.17
N ASN A 3 24.42 -7.00 -12.10
CA ASN A 3 24.55 -8.30 -12.78
C ASN A 3 23.65 -8.28 -14.01
N THR A 4 24.13 -8.73 -15.17
CA THR A 4 23.35 -8.79 -16.42
C THR A 4 22.78 -10.19 -16.69
N GLU A 5 23.07 -11.17 -15.83
CA GLU A 5 22.56 -12.53 -15.97
C GLU A 5 21.07 -12.63 -15.66
N ARG A 6 20.36 -13.46 -16.45
CA ARG A 6 18.95 -13.76 -16.23
C ARG A 6 18.73 -14.38 -14.84
N PRO A 7 17.78 -13.87 -14.03
CA PRO A 7 17.39 -14.51 -12.78
C PRO A 7 16.85 -15.93 -13.04
N LYS A 8 17.37 -16.94 -12.33
CA LYS A 8 17.05 -18.37 -12.57
C LYS A 8 15.55 -18.71 -12.49
N TRP A 9 14.76 -17.91 -11.78
CA TRP A 9 13.32 -18.10 -11.62
C TRP A 9 12.51 -17.58 -12.83
N VAL A 10 13.11 -16.76 -13.70
CA VAL A 10 12.52 -16.28 -14.95
C VAL A 10 12.98 -17.17 -16.09
N LYS A 11 12.08 -18.01 -16.63
CA LYS A 11 12.46 -19.06 -17.60
C LYS A 11 12.08 -18.74 -19.06
N ASP A 12 10.98 -18.03 -19.26
CA ASP A 12 10.25 -17.96 -20.52
C ASP A 12 10.14 -16.53 -21.09
N LYS A 13 11.09 -15.66 -20.73
CA LYS A 13 11.11 -14.24 -21.14
C LYS A 13 12.42 -13.86 -21.79
N THR A 14 12.33 -13.09 -22.86
CA THR A 14 13.47 -12.44 -23.52
C THR A 14 13.92 -11.25 -22.69
N LEU A 15 15.22 -11.00 -22.61
CA LEU A 15 15.77 -9.85 -21.89
C LEU A 15 15.82 -8.63 -22.83
N ALA A 16 15.52 -7.45 -22.31
CA ALA A 16 15.75 -6.19 -23.01
C ALA A 16 17.26 -5.93 -23.17
N GLU A 17 17.62 -5.05 -24.11
CA GLU A 17 19.03 -4.70 -24.37
C GLU A 17 19.68 -4.00 -23.17
N ASP A 18 18.91 -3.22 -22.43
CA ASP A 18 19.31 -2.46 -21.24
C ASP A 18 19.03 -3.22 -19.93
N PHE A 19 18.84 -4.54 -19.99
CA PHE A 19 18.54 -5.34 -18.80
C PHE A 19 19.68 -5.31 -17.78
N GLU A 20 19.33 -5.02 -16.53
CA GLU A 20 20.21 -5.15 -15.38
C GLU A 20 19.48 -5.70 -14.14
N VAL A 21 20.23 -6.41 -13.32
CA VAL A 21 19.82 -6.81 -11.96
C VAL A 21 20.39 -5.81 -10.98
N ILE A 22 19.48 -5.07 -10.32
CA ILE A 22 19.80 -4.11 -9.27
C ILE A 22 19.70 -4.79 -7.92
N ASN A 23 20.81 -4.85 -7.19
CA ASN A 23 20.82 -5.31 -5.80
C ASN A 23 20.38 -4.17 -4.88
N CYS A 24 19.17 -4.26 -4.34
CA CYS A 24 18.62 -3.27 -3.41
C CYS A 24 19.41 -3.22 -2.10
N LYS A 25 19.54 -2.02 -1.52
CA LYS A 25 20.05 -1.88 -0.15
C LYS A 25 19.01 -2.45 0.83
N PRO A 26 19.45 -3.01 1.97
CA PRO A 26 18.54 -3.35 3.05
C PRO A 26 17.67 -2.14 3.42
N TYR A 27 16.40 -2.39 3.67
CA TYR A 27 15.47 -1.37 4.11
C TYR A 27 15.84 -0.90 5.53
N ASN A 28 15.54 0.37 5.85
CA ASN A 28 15.73 0.89 7.19
C ASN A 28 14.39 0.83 7.93
N ASP A 29 14.23 -0.16 8.79
CA ASP A 29 12.98 -0.41 9.52
C ASP A 29 12.58 0.77 10.44
N TYR A 30 13.51 1.64 10.83
CA TYR A 30 13.20 2.86 11.60
C TYR A 30 12.61 4.00 10.75
N LYS A 31 12.61 3.86 9.42
CA LYS A 31 12.07 4.82 8.46
C LYS A 31 11.03 4.14 7.59
N ASP A 32 10.00 3.59 8.24
CA ASP A 32 9.06 2.63 7.67
C ASP A 32 8.17 3.17 6.53
N HIS A 33 8.00 4.49 6.44
CA HIS A 33 7.41 5.14 5.28
C HIS A 33 7.68 6.65 5.30
N LYS A 34 7.40 7.30 4.17
CA LYS A 34 7.27 8.75 4.07
C LYS A 34 5.80 9.05 3.81
N ASN A 35 5.19 9.87 4.65
CA ASN A 35 3.83 10.33 4.42
C ASN A 35 3.77 11.29 3.22
N ASP A 36 2.60 11.38 2.60
CA ASP A 36 2.27 12.48 1.72
C ASP A 36 2.09 13.78 2.50
N ASP A 37 2.37 14.91 1.87
CA ASP A 37 2.11 16.23 2.45
C ASP A 37 0.60 16.55 2.53
N SER A 38 -0.22 15.84 1.76
CA SER A 38 -1.65 16.14 1.60
C SER A 38 -2.56 15.28 2.48
N CYS A 39 -2.17 14.07 2.87
CA CYS A 39 -2.97 13.21 3.71
C CYS A 39 -2.17 12.15 4.49
N TYR A 40 -2.81 11.57 5.51
CA TYR A 40 -2.43 10.30 6.10
C TYR A 40 -3.65 9.37 6.16
N VAL A 41 -3.39 8.06 6.33
CA VAL A 41 -4.45 7.05 6.39
C VAL A 41 -4.58 6.41 7.76
N LEU A 42 -5.81 6.08 8.13
CA LEU A 42 -6.11 5.23 9.30
C LEU A 42 -6.83 3.97 8.82
N ILE A 43 -6.41 2.81 9.32
CA ILE A 43 -6.94 1.52 8.89
C ILE A 43 -7.58 0.81 10.09
N LYS A 44 -8.80 0.31 9.89
CA LYS A 44 -9.53 -0.50 10.86
C LYS A 44 -9.95 -1.82 10.22
N VAL A 45 -9.72 -2.93 10.91
CA VAL A 45 -10.38 -4.20 10.60
C VAL A 45 -11.68 -4.27 11.39
N ASP A 46 -12.79 -4.40 10.67
CA ASP A 46 -14.13 -4.51 11.23
C ASP A 46 -14.61 -5.96 11.15
N PHE A 47 -14.47 -6.67 12.27
CA PHE A 47 -14.83 -8.09 12.37
C PHE A 47 -16.35 -8.33 12.42
N GLU A 48 -17.15 -7.33 12.78
CA GLU A 48 -18.61 -7.43 12.79
C GLU A 48 -19.15 -7.56 11.36
N PHE A 49 -18.67 -6.68 10.47
CA PHE A 49 -19.08 -6.65 9.06
C PHE A 49 -18.16 -7.43 8.12
N TYR A 50 -17.08 -8.00 8.67
CA TYR A 50 -16.04 -8.71 7.95
C TYR A 50 -15.46 -7.87 6.80
N GLU A 51 -15.03 -6.65 7.13
CA GLU A 51 -14.49 -5.68 6.18
C GLU A 51 -13.27 -4.94 6.74
N ILE A 52 -12.50 -4.31 5.86
CA ILE A 52 -11.44 -3.37 6.16
C ILE A 52 -11.97 -1.97 5.83
N GLN A 53 -11.72 -1.01 6.72
CA GLN A 53 -12.07 0.39 6.54
C GLN A 53 -10.80 1.24 6.51
N VAL A 54 -10.70 2.15 5.56
CA VAL A 54 -9.59 3.09 5.41
C VAL A 54 -10.12 4.51 5.41
N ALA A 55 -9.74 5.28 6.41
CA ALA A 55 -10.04 6.70 6.48
C ALA A 55 -8.89 7.52 5.88
N ILE A 56 -9.20 8.39 4.93
CA ILE A 56 -8.28 9.42 4.44
C ILE A 56 -8.44 10.64 5.33
N SER A 57 -7.35 11.12 5.92
CA SER A 57 -7.35 12.25 6.86
C SER A 57 -6.35 13.32 6.44
N ASN A 58 -6.66 14.59 6.71
CA ASN A 58 -5.70 15.68 6.55
C ASN A 58 -4.90 15.92 7.85
N TYR A 59 -3.85 16.74 7.79
CA TYR A 59 -3.01 17.09 8.95
C TYR A 59 -3.68 18.02 9.97
N GLU A 60 -4.93 18.42 9.75
CA GLU A 60 -5.80 19.04 10.76
C GLU A 60 -6.62 17.98 11.52
N HIS A 61 -6.31 16.70 11.35
CA HIS A 61 -7.01 15.55 11.92
C HIS A 61 -8.48 15.43 11.52
N LYS A 62 -8.85 15.93 10.32
CA LYS A 62 -10.20 15.78 9.76
C LYS A 62 -10.24 14.58 8.83
N ILE A 63 -11.20 13.69 9.06
CA ILE A 63 -11.53 12.59 8.14
C ILE A 63 -12.20 13.18 6.90
N LEU A 64 -11.57 13.03 5.75
CA LEU A 64 -12.07 13.49 4.45
C LEU A 64 -13.01 12.48 3.83
N LYS A 65 -12.65 11.18 3.88
CA LYS A 65 -13.41 10.05 3.34
C LYS A 65 -13.11 8.77 4.09
N VAL A 66 -14.03 7.81 4.01
CA VAL A 66 -13.82 6.43 4.45
C VAL A 66 -14.16 5.50 3.29
N PHE A 67 -13.22 4.63 2.95
CA PHE A 67 -13.37 3.57 1.95
C PHE A 67 -13.47 2.24 2.68
N LYS A 68 -14.36 1.36 2.22
CA LYS A 68 -14.63 0.08 2.87
C LYS A 68 -14.60 -1.04 1.84
N GLY A 69 -14.04 -2.19 2.20
CA GLY A 69 -13.97 -3.33 1.30
C GLY A 69 -13.47 -4.59 2.01
N LYS A 70 -13.64 -5.75 1.35
CA LYS A 70 -13.18 -7.03 1.91
C LYS A 70 -11.75 -7.35 1.50
N ARG A 71 -11.30 -6.80 0.36
CA ARG A 71 -9.97 -7.02 -0.18
C ARG A 71 -9.21 -5.72 -0.33
N PRO A 72 -7.87 -5.73 -0.20
CA PRO A 72 -7.02 -4.58 -0.49
C PRO A 72 -7.29 -3.95 -1.85
N GLN A 73 -7.48 -4.78 -2.89
CA GLN A 73 -7.68 -4.33 -4.26
C GLN A 73 -8.92 -3.48 -4.43
N ASP A 74 -10.01 -3.84 -3.75
CA ASP A 74 -11.26 -3.08 -3.77
C ASP A 74 -11.02 -1.67 -3.21
N ILE A 75 -10.24 -1.58 -2.14
CA ILE A 75 -10.04 -0.34 -1.38
C ILE A 75 -9.08 0.60 -2.10
N TYR A 76 -7.86 0.17 -2.43
CA TYR A 76 -6.90 1.09 -3.05
C TYR A 76 -7.36 1.50 -4.46
N THR A 77 -8.07 0.63 -5.18
CA THR A 77 -8.61 0.98 -6.50
C THR A 77 -9.66 2.07 -6.36
N ALA A 78 -10.63 1.91 -5.45
CA ALA A 78 -11.65 2.93 -5.18
C ALA A 78 -11.05 4.26 -4.71
N ILE A 79 -9.99 4.23 -3.89
CA ILE A 79 -9.27 5.43 -3.46
C ILE A 79 -8.65 6.16 -4.67
N PHE A 80 -7.89 5.46 -5.52
CA PHE A 80 -7.19 6.08 -6.64
C PHE A 80 -8.13 6.50 -7.77
N GLU A 81 -9.21 5.76 -7.99
CA GLU A 81 -10.28 6.17 -8.91
C GLU A 81 -10.95 7.45 -8.40
N TYR A 82 -11.31 7.53 -7.13
CA TYR A 82 -11.88 8.74 -6.54
C TYR A 82 -10.91 9.92 -6.63
N GLU A 83 -9.62 9.72 -6.35
CA GLU A 83 -8.59 10.76 -6.49
C GLU A 83 -8.56 11.31 -7.91
N LYS A 84 -8.54 10.42 -8.91
CA LYS A 84 -8.52 10.77 -10.33
C LYS A 84 -9.78 11.49 -10.77
N GLU A 85 -10.96 10.97 -10.42
CA GLU A 85 -12.27 11.55 -10.81
C GLU A 85 -12.48 12.94 -10.22
N HIS A 86 -11.96 13.18 -9.02
CA HIS A 86 -12.11 14.44 -8.30
C HIS A 86 -10.90 15.38 -8.44
N ASN A 87 -9.90 15.02 -9.24
CA ASN A 87 -8.66 15.76 -9.42
C ASN A 87 -8.00 16.15 -8.08
N LEU A 88 -7.94 15.17 -7.18
CA LEU A 88 -7.26 15.27 -5.89
C LEU A 88 -5.84 14.71 -6.04
N ASN A 89 -5.01 14.89 -5.01
CA ASN A 89 -3.64 14.40 -4.98
C ASN A 89 -3.29 13.98 -3.55
N TRP A 90 -4.02 12.98 -3.03
CA TRP A 90 -3.80 12.43 -1.70
C TRP A 90 -2.54 11.58 -1.65
N PHE A 91 -2.21 10.92 -2.77
CA PHE A 91 -1.07 10.02 -2.87
C PHE A 91 -0.09 10.43 -3.99
N SER A 92 0.76 11.39 -3.70
CA SER A 92 1.87 11.82 -4.57
C SER A 92 3.18 11.08 -4.28
N GLU A 93 3.38 10.62 -3.04
CA GLU A 93 4.56 9.93 -2.59
C GLU A 93 4.42 8.41 -2.79
N LYS A 94 5.21 7.86 -3.72
CA LYS A 94 5.19 6.41 -4.06
C LYS A 94 5.43 5.50 -2.85
N GLN A 95 6.18 5.97 -1.85
CA GLN A 95 6.42 5.23 -0.62
C GLN A 95 5.16 5.14 0.25
N HIS A 96 4.34 6.19 0.30
CA HIS A 96 3.08 6.18 1.02
C HIS A 96 2.07 5.22 0.35
N ILE A 97 2.03 5.20 -0.99
CA ILE A 97 1.25 4.21 -1.76
C ILE A 97 1.69 2.78 -1.43
N ALA A 98 3.00 2.52 -1.42
CA ALA A 98 3.54 1.21 -1.08
C ALA A 98 3.20 0.81 0.37
N TYR A 99 3.26 1.77 1.31
CA TYR A 99 2.88 1.57 2.70
C TYR A 99 1.38 1.25 2.85
N LEU A 100 0.49 1.98 2.16
CA LEU A 100 -0.93 1.65 2.12
C LEU A 100 -1.16 0.20 1.67
N GLY A 101 -0.46 -0.24 0.62
CA GLY A 101 -0.52 -1.64 0.16
C GLY A 101 -0.04 -2.65 1.19
N LYS A 102 1.08 -2.36 1.88
CA LYS A 102 1.62 -3.19 2.99
C LYS A 102 0.59 -3.34 4.10
N GLU A 103 0.05 -2.23 4.59
CA GLU A 103 -0.88 -2.23 5.72
C GLU A 103 -2.23 -2.86 5.38
N LEU A 104 -2.76 -2.61 4.18
CA LEU A 104 -3.96 -3.29 3.70
C LEU A 104 -3.76 -4.81 3.64
N LYS A 105 -2.57 -5.30 3.24
CA LYS A 105 -2.30 -6.73 3.21
C LYS A 105 -2.24 -7.34 4.62
N LYS A 106 -1.66 -6.62 5.59
CA LYS A 106 -1.69 -7.03 7.01
C LYS A 106 -3.13 -7.09 7.53
N ALA A 107 -3.94 -6.07 7.22
CA ALA A 107 -5.35 -6.00 7.59
C ALA A 107 -6.17 -7.15 6.99
N GLU A 108 -5.94 -7.49 5.71
CA GLU A 108 -6.59 -8.63 5.04
C GLU A 108 -6.24 -9.96 5.72
N ILE A 109 -4.96 -10.16 6.06
CA ILE A 109 -4.53 -11.38 6.77
C ILE A 109 -5.19 -11.45 8.16
N ALA A 110 -5.22 -10.34 8.90
CA ALA A 110 -5.87 -10.29 10.20
C ALA A 110 -7.37 -10.63 10.12
N LEU A 111 -8.06 -10.04 9.14
CA LEU A 111 -9.47 -10.34 8.85
C LEU A 111 -9.69 -11.82 8.50
N ALA A 112 -8.86 -12.38 7.62
CA ALA A 112 -8.93 -13.77 7.19
C ALA A 112 -8.70 -14.77 8.34
N LEU A 113 -7.81 -14.44 9.27
CA LEU A 113 -7.48 -15.27 10.43
C LEU A 113 -8.43 -15.06 11.63
N GLY A 114 -9.33 -14.08 11.58
CA GLY A 114 -10.11 -13.67 12.74
C GLY A 114 -9.21 -13.14 13.89
N ASN A 115 -8.04 -12.62 13.55
CA ASN A 115 -7.03 -12.18 14.51
C ASN A 115 -7.18 -10.69 14.81
N ASN A 116 -7.66 -10.37 16.02
CA ASN A 116 -7.84 -8.99 16.49
C ASN A 116 -6.50 -8.27 16.79
N GLY A 117 -5.35 -8.91 16.61
CA GLY A 117 -4.02 -8.36 16.85
C GLY A 117 -3.47 -7.46 15.75
N TYR A 118 -4.28 -7.06 14.75
CA TYR A 118 -3.85 -6.05 13.79
C TYR A 118 -3.61 -4.71 14.49
N PHE A 119 -2.43 -4.16 14.27
CA PHE A 119 -2.05 -2.82 14.66
C PHE A 119 -1.34 -2.16 13.49
N GLN A 120 -1.75 -0.94 13.16
CA GLN A 120 -1.09 -0.13 12.15
C GLN A 120 0.18 0.49 12.77
N GLU A 121 1.34 0.26 12.14
CA GLU A 121 2.66 0.78 12.57
C GLU A 121 2.80 2.29 12.40
#